data_AF-A0A6P0V8Z0-F1
#
_entry.id   AF-A0A6P0V8Z0-F1
#
_cell.length_a   1.000
_cell.length_b   1.000
_cell.length_c   1.000
_cell.angle_alpha   90.00
_cell.angle_beta   90.00
_cell.angle_gamma   90.00
#
_symmetry.space_group_name_H-M   'P 1'
#
loop_
_entity.id
_entity.type
_entity.pdbx_description
1 polymer ?
#
loop_
_entity_poly.entity_id
_entity_poly.type
_entity_poly.pdbx_seq_one_letter_code
_entity_poly.pdbx_strand_id
1 'polypeptide(L)'
;MILSREQQRAAEYREASSQLGDLIGCCGENNENAKAFYDITVDAVTNFGVSELYFRQAERWEAVKIMPNSASEHREVGMRYQALGLRQLERSRNFLDGLGKDIASISPGMSSPELRETVAQMQREMREQICQLEVKPADVVKIDQALNEVFETARQGNFERLVPYCQEKINQLYEARSREDRGLVENIPWWKVVAIALVIGFAFFWIIVRCIRKPNKCWNTTVSTANGVVKISELISKFC
;
A
#
# COMPACT_ATOMS: atom_id res chain seq x y z
N MET A 1 21.34 8.39 18.09
CA MET A 1 21.69 7.33 17.11
C MET A 1 21.36 7.87 15.73
N ILE A 2 22.31 7.85 14.79
CA ILE A 2 22.07 8.33 13.42
C ILE A 2 21.59 7.13 12.60
N LEU A 3 20.40 7.23 11.99
CA LEU A 3 19.84 6.19 11.12
C LEU A 3 20.55 6.19 9.76
N SER A 4 20.68 5.02 9.13
CA SER A 4 21.06 4.96 7.71
C SER A 4 19.96 5.56 6.82
N ARG A 5 20.29 5.91 5.57
CA ARG A 5 19.31 6.38 4.58
C ARG A 5 18.15 5.40 4.43
N GLU A 6 18.45 4.10 4.37
CA GLU A 6 17.47 3.01 4.19
C GLU A 6 16.56 2.90 5.41
N GLN A 7 17.14 2.96 6.62
CA GLN A 7 16.40 2.94 7.88
C GLN A 7 15.49 4.17 8.01
N GLN A 8 15.98 5.35 7.63
CA GLN A 8 15.18 6.57 7.63
C GLN A 8 14.00 6.47 6.66
N ARG A 9 14.21 6.03 5.41
CA ARG A 9 13.12 5.85 4.44
C ARG A 9 12.08 4.82 4.88
N ALA A 10 12.53 3.72 5.47
CA ALA A 10 11.63 2.72 6.05
C ALA A 10 10.81 3.29 7.22
N ALA A 11 11.43 4.07 8.10
CA ALA A 11 10.76 4.70 9.23
C ALA A 11 9.71 5.73 8.77
N GLU A 12 10.08 6.61 7.83
CA GLU A 12 9.16 7.60 7.24
C GLU A 12 7.92 6.92 6.61
N TYR A 13 8.13 5.82 5.87
CA TYR A 13 7.06 5.05 5.26
C TYR A 13 6.14 4.39 6.29
N ARG A 14 6.72 3.75 7.31
CA ARG A 14 5.95 3.11 8.39
C ARG A 14 5.15 4.12 9.19
N GLU A 15 5.73 5.27 9.52
CA GLU A 15 5.05 6.35 10.25
C GLU A 15 3.88 6.91 9.44
N ALA A 16 4.07 7.14 8.13
CA ALA A 16 2.98 7.57 7.27
C ALA A 16 1.87 6.50 7.19
N SER A 17 2.25 5.23 7.12
CA SER A 17 1.31 4.11 7.02
C SER A 17 0.57 3.81 8.32
N SER A 18 1.16 4.05 9.48
CA SER A 18 0.55 3.78 10.79
C SER A 18 -0.69 4.64 11.02
N GLN A 19 -0.69 5.88 10.52
CA GLN A 19 -1.83 6.78 10.60
C GLN A 19 -3.08 6.17 9.94
N LEU A 20 -2.92 5.52 8.80
CA LEU A 20 -4.02 4.79 8.14
C LEU A 20 -4.39 3.50 8.90
N GLY A 21 -3.40 2.80 9.46
CA GLY A 21 -3.63 1.62 10.30
C GLY A 21 -4.47 1.91 11.54
N ASP A 22 -4.24 3.04 12.18
CA ASP A 22 -5.01 3.51 13.34
C ASP A 22 -6.46 3.85 12.96
N LEU A 23 -6.66 4.41 11.76
CA LEU A 23 -8.00 4.67 11.22
C LEU A 23 -8.78 3.37 11.03
N ILE A 24 -8.17 2.33 10.45
CA ILE A 24 -8.78 1.00 10.26
C ILE A 24 -9.23 0.41 11.61
N GLY A 25 -8.36 0.46 12.62
CA GLY A 25 -8.66 -0.05 13.97
C GLY A 25 -9.84 0.65 14.65
N CYS A 26 -10.13 1.90 14.28
CA CYS A 26 -11.24 2.67 14.86
C CYS A 26 -12.61 2.47 14.16
N CYS A 27 -12.68 1.65 13.10
CA CYS A 27 -13.87 1.54 12.24
C CYS A 27 -14.98 0.59 12.75
N GLY A 28 -14.79 -0.09 13.89
CA GLY A 28 -15.80 -0.99 14.45
C GLY A 28 -15.26 -1.85 15.60
N GLU A 29 -16.17 -2.56 16.27
CA GLU A 29 -15.82 -3.69 17.14
C GLU A 29 -15.46 -4.88 16.22
N ASN A 30 -14.35 -5.59 16.50
CA ASN A 30 -13.84 -6.75 15.76
C ASN A 30 -13.12 -6.49 14.41
N ASN A 31 -12.32 -5.42 14.28
CA ASN A 31 -11.46 -5.19 13.10
C ASN A 31 -10.02 -5.71 13.25
N GLU A 32 -9.81 -6.71 14.11
CA GLU A 32 -8.46 -7.20 14.42
C GLU A 32 -7.79 -7.83 13.20
N ASN A 33 -8.55 -8.57 12.37
CA ASN A 33 -8.00 -9.18 11.16
C ASN A 33 -7.67 -8.11 10.12
N ALA A 34 -8.55 -7.12 9.94
CA ALA A 34 -8.31 -6.00 9.04
C ALA A 34 -7.05 -5.20 9.41
N LYS A 35 -6.87 -4.90 10.70
CA LYS A 35 -5.68 -4.21 11.18
C LYS A 35 -4.42 -5.07 11.02
N ALA A 36 -4.46 -6.33 11.44
CA ALA A 36 -3.32 -7.24 11.31
C ALA A 36 -2.92 -7.46 9.84
N PHE A 37 -3.91 -7.62 8.96
CA PHE A 37 -3.70 -7.70 7.52
C PHE A 37 -2.96 -6.46 6.98
N TYR A 38 -3.44 -5.27 7.35
CA TYR A 38 -2.85 -4.01 6.92
C TYR A 38 -1.41 -3.85 7.44
N ASP A 39 -1.19 -4.03 8.74
CA ASP A 39 0.12 -3.85 9.38
C ASP A 39 1.16 -4.80 8.77
N ILE A 40 0.82 -6.08 8.58
CA ILE A 40 1.72 -7.07 7.99
C ILE A 40 2.00 -6.75 6.51
N THR A 41 1.01 -6.23 5.79
CA THR A 41 1.19 -5.81 4.39
C THR A 41 2.11 -4.59 4.29
N VAL A 42 1.94 -3.59 5.16
CA VAL A 42 2.86 -2.44 5.28
C VAL A 42 4.28 -2.92 5.60
N ASP A 43 4.43 -3.90 6.48
CA ASP A 43 5.73 -4.50 6.77
C ASP A 43 6.34 -5.19 5.54
N ALA A 44 5.54 -5.92 4.76
CA ALA A 44 6.01 -6.53 3.52
C ALA A 44 6.53 -5.46 2.54
N VAL A 45 5.76 -4.40 2.31
CA VAL A 45 6.12 -3.28 1.41
C VAL A 45 7.36 -2.54 1.93
N THR A 46 7.46 -2.32 3.24
CA THR A 46 8.64 -1.72 3.87
C THR A 46 9.89 -2.54 3.56
N ASN A 47 9.83 -3.86 3.75
CA ASN A 47 10.95 -4.75 3.48
C ASN A 47 11.34 -4.76 1.99
N PHE A 48 10.37 -4.72 1.07
CA PHE A 48 10.65 -4.58 -0.36
C PHE A 48 11.32 -3.25 -0.70
N GLY A 49 10.86 -2.15 -0.09
CA GLY A 49 11.47 -0.82 -0.25
C GLY A 49 12.93 -0.78 0.21
N VAL A 50 13.22 -1.32 1.40
CA VAL A 50 14.59 -1.42 1.92
C VAL A 50 15.45 -2.31 1.03
N SER A 51 14.92 -3.45 0.60
CA SER A 51 15.59 -4.35 -0.34
C SER A 51 16.00 -3.64 -1.63
N GLU A 52 15.10 -2.84 -2.22
CA GLU A 52 15.38 -2.07 -3.44
C GLU A 52 16.49 -1.03 -3.23
N LEU A 53 16.51 -0.32 -2.11
CA LEU A 53 17.57 0.65 -1.81
C LEU A 53 18.95 -0.01 -1.75
N TYR A 54 19.05 -1.18 -1.09
CA TYR A 54 20.29 -1.95 -1.03
C TYR A 54 20.74 -2.42 -2.42
N PHE A 55 19.84 -2.99 -3.23
CA PHE A 55 20.18 -3.44 -4.58
C PHE A 55 20.65 -2.30 -5.47
N ARG A 56 19.93 -1.18 -5.48
CA ARG A 56 20.31 -0.02 -6.30
C ARG A 56 21.63 0.59 -5.87
N GLN A 57 21.96 0.56 -4.57
CA GLN A 57 23.26 1.03 -4.11
C GLN A 57 24.40 0.11 -4.58
N ALA A 58 24.20 -1.22 -4.53
CA ALA A 58 25.16 -2.18 -5.08
C ALA A 58 25.36 -1.97 -6.59
N GLU A 59 24.26 -1.82 -7.35
CA GLU A 59 24.29 -1.56 -8.80
C GLU A 59 25.05 -0.27 -9.14
N ARG A 60 24.88 0.79 -8.34
CA ARG A 60 25.63 2.06 -8.51
C ARG A 60 27.13 1.85 -8.33
N TRP A 61 27.56 1.11 -7.31
CA TRP A 61 28.97 0.82 -7.06
C TRP A 61 29.60 -0.04 -8.16
N GLU A 62 28.87 -1.05 -8.62
CA GLU A 62 29.31 -1.92 -9.73
C GLU A 62 29.43 -1.13 -11.04
N ALA A 63 28.46 -0.27 -11.35
CA ALA A 63 28.45 0.51 -12.58
C ALA A 63 29.69 1.42 -12.72
N VAL A 64 30.12 2.02 -11.61
CA VAL A 64 31.33 2.86 -11.58
C VAL A 64 32.59 2.08 -11.16
N LYS A 65 32.48 0.76 -10.98
CA LYS A 65 33.56 -0.18 -10.65
C LYS A 65 34.32 0.17 -9.37
N ILE A 66 33.60 0.60 -8.33
CA ILE A 66 34.15 0.87 -6.99
C ILE A 66 33.57 -0.09 -5.95
N MET A 67 34.28 -0.29 -4.83
CA MET A 67 33.77 -1.00 -3.64
C MET A 67 33.08 -2.35 -3.92
N PRO A 68 33.73 -3.29 -4.64
CA PRO A 68 33.10 -4.57 -5.01
C PRO A 68 32.66 -5.42 -3.82
N ASN A 69 33.43 -5.41 -2.72
CA ASN A 69 33.06 -6.12 -1.49
C ASN A 69 31.78 -5.55 -0.88
N SER A 70 31.66 -4.22 -0.80
CA SER A 70 30.46 -3.55 -0.28
C SER A 70 29.25 -3.78 -1.18
N ALA A 71 29.44 -3.84 -2.50
CA ALA A 71 28.36 -4.20 -3.43
C ALA A 71 27.84 -5.62 -3.18
N SER A 72 28.73 -6.59 -2.97
CA SER A 72 28.36 -7.96 -2.61
C SER A 72 27.59 -8.00 -1.28
N GLU A 73 28.09 -7.33 -0.24
CA GLU A 73 27.42 -7.24 1.06
C GLU A 73 26.02 -6.60 0.94
N HIS A 74 25.88 -5.52 0.15
CA HIS A 74 24.59 -4.88 -0.05
C HIS A 74 23.61 -5.78 -0.81
N ARG A 75 24.08 -6.60 -1.77
CA ARG A 75 23.23 -7.60 -2.42
C ARG A 75 22.74 -8.64 -1.43
N GLU A 76 23.60 -9.14 -0.55
CA GLU A 76 23.19 -10.10 0.50
C GLU A 76 22.15 -9.52 1.44
N VAL A 77 22.35 -8.27 1.90
CA VAL A 77 21.37 -7.59 2.76
C VAL A 77 20.06 -7.34 2.00
N GLY A 78 20.13 -6.91 0.73
CA GLY A 78 18.98 -6.75 -0.14
C GLY A 78 18.16 -8.05 -0.29
N MET A 79 18.84 -9.20 -0.46
CA MET A 79 18.20 -10.52 -0.53
C MET A 79 17.54 -10.93 0.79
N ARG A 80 18.14 -10.59 1.94
CA ARG A 80 17.53 -10.85 3.26
C ARG A 80 16.21 -10.09 3.42
N TYR A 81 16.20 -8.78 3.13
CA TYR A 81 14.97 -7.98 3.18
C TYR A 81 13.93 -8.42 2.16
N GLN A 82 14.36 -8.85 0.97
CA GLN A 82 13.47 -9.43 -0.02
C GLN A 82 12.73 -10.66 0.53
N ALA A 83 13.47 -11.60 1.13
CA ALA A 83 12.90 -12.80 1.72
C ALA A 83 11.97 -12.48 2.91
N LEU A 84 12.31 -11.48 3.73
CA LEU A 84 11.43 -10.99 4.80
C LEU A 84 10.12 -10.43 4.23
N GLY A 85 10.18 -9.63 3.17
CA GLY A 85 9.00 -9.08 2.52
C GLY A 85 8.07 -10.16 1.97
N LEU A 86 8.62 -11.17 1.28
CA LEU A 86 7.83 -12.31 0.77
C LEU A 86 7.17 -13.10 1.90
N ARG A 87 7.91 -13.38 3.00
CA ARG A 87 7.36 -14.08 4.18
C ARG A 87 6.22 -13.29 4.84
N GLN A 88 6.35 -11.97 4.96
CA GLN A 88 5.27 -11.14 5.53
C GLN A 88 4.06 -11.12 4.61
N LEU A 89 4.27 -11.05 3.29
CA LEU A 89 3.20 -11.10 2.32
C LEU A 89 2.47 -12.46 2.30
N GLU A 90 3.17 -13.57 2.56
CA GLU A 90 2.53 -14.87 2.80
C GLU A 90 1.73 -14.87 4.09
N ARG A 91 2.25 -14.28 5.17
CA ARG A 91 1.53 -14.16 6.44
C ARG A 91 0.27 -13.32 6.33
N SER A 92 0.25 -12.26 5.52
CA SER A 92 -0.96 -11.44 5.34
C SER A 92 -2.11 -12.25 4.72
N ARG A 93 -1.82 -13.25 3.89
CA ARG A 93 -2.84 -14.16 3.33
C ARG A 93 -3.63 -14.89 4.41
N ASN A 94 -3.01 -15.21 5.54
CA ASN A 94 -3.66 -15.92 6.65
C ASN A 94 -4.78 -15.08 7.31
N PHE A 95 -4.83 -13.78 7.06
CA PHE A 95 -5.84 -12.89 7.59
C PHE A 95 -7.00 -12.65 6.62
N LEU A 96 -6.94 -13.16 5.38
CA LEU A 96 -7.99 -12.92 4.37
C LEU A 96 -9.33 -13.55 4.74
N ASP A 97 -9.32 -14.76 5.33
CA ASP A 97 -10.54 -15.41 5.82
C ASP A 97 -11.16 -14.64 6.98
N GLY A 98 -10.32 -14.14 7.90
CA GLY A 98 -10.74 -13.28 8.99
C GLY A 98 -11.30 -11.95 8.49
N LEU A 99 -10.64 -11.35 7.52
CA LEU A 99 -11.07 -10.11 6.85
C LEU A 99 -12.46 -10.28 6.20
N GLY A 100 -12.76 -11.44 5.61
CA GLY A 100 -14.10 -11.73 5.09
C GLY A 100 -15.18 -11.67 6.17
N LYS A 101 -14.88 -12.14 7.38
CA LYS A 101 -15.79 -12.04 8.54
C LYS A 101 -15.93 -10.60 9.02
N ASP A 102 -14.82 -9.87 9.10
CA ASP A 102 -14.83 -8.44 9.46
C ASP A 102 -15.73 -7.67 8.47
N ILE A 103 -15.60 -7.91 7.16
CA ILE A 103 -16.43 -7.29 6.10
C ILE A 103 -17.91 -7.70 6.20
N ALA A 104 -18.20 -8.97 6.42
CA ALA A 104 -19.58 -9.42 6.56
C ALA A 104 -20.30 -8.73 7.73
N SER A 105 -19.58 -8.46 8.82
CA SER A 105 -20.12 -7.78 10.02
C SER A 105 -20.51 -6.31 9.79
N ILE A 106 -19.98 -5.68 8.73
CA ILE A 106 -20.17 -4.26 8.39
C ILE A 106 -21.02 -4.04 7.12
N SER A 107 -21.32 -5.11 6.37
CA SER A 107 -21.99 -5.09 5.05
C SER A 107 -23.48 -4.69 5.00
N PRO A 108 -24.32 -4.81 6.05
CA PRO A 108 -25.75 -4.53 5.90
C PRO A 108 -26.04 -3.07 5.48
N GLY A 109 -26.55 -2.86 4.26
CA GLY A 109 -27.16 -1.60 3.81
C GLY A 109 -26.28 -0.64 2.98
N MET A 110 -25.10 -1.05 2.52
CA MET A 110 -24.15 -0.16 1.83
C MET A 110 -24.44 0.07 0.32
N SER A 111 -25.66 0.47 -0.03
CA SER A 111 -26.01 0.86 -1.41
C SER A 111 -26.92 2.10 -1.44
N SER A 112 -26.52 3.13 -0.72
CA SER A 112 -27.26 4.40 -0.67
C SER A 112 -26.71 5.40 -1.72
N PRO A 113 -27.53 6.36 -2.21
CA PRO A 113 -27.05 7.45 -3.05
C PRO A 113 -25.92 8.26 -2.41
N GLU A 114 -25.98 8.48 -1.10
CA GLU A 114 -24.98 9.23 -0.33
C GLU A 114 -23.62 8.53 -0.32
N LEU A 115 -23.60 7.19 -0.34
CA LEU A 115 -22.38 6.41 -0.49
C LEU A 115 -21.73 6.68 -1.86
N ARG A 116 -22.52 6.69 -2.93
CA ARG A 116 -21.99 6.93 -4.28
C ARG A 116 -21.40 8.33 -4.40
N GLU A 117 -22.04 9.33 -3.80
CA GLU A 117 -21.54 10.69 -3.75
C GLU A 117 -20.24 10.80 -2.93
N THR A 118 -20.20 10.17 -1.76
CA THR A 118 -19.00 10.12 -0.90
C THR A 118 -17.83 9.46 -1.64
N VAL A 119 -18.04 8.30 -2.26
CA VAL A 119 -17.02 7.60 -3.05
C VAL A 119 -16.56 8.47 -4.23
N ALA A 120 -17.47 9.15 -4.92
CA ALA A 120 -17.11 10.04 -6.02
C ALA A 120 -16.29 11.25 -5.55
N GLN A 121 -16.64 11.85 -4.40
CA GLN A 121 -15.86 12.93 -3.81
C GLN A 121 -14.46 12.46 -3.42
N MET A 122 -14.34 11.36 -2.69
CA MET A 122 -13.05 10.79 -2.28
C MET A 122 -12.17 10.46 -3.49
N GLN A 123 -12.78 9.93 -4.57
CA GLN A 123 -12.07 9.69 -5.81
C GLN A 123 -11.54 10.97 -6.47
N ARG A 124 -12.33 12.05 -6.49
CA ARG A 124 -11.86 13.35 -7.02
C ARG A 124 -10.71 13.91 -6.19
N GLU A 125 -10.87 13.95 -4.86
CA GLU A 125 -9.82 14.45 -3.95
C GLU A 125 -8.54 13.65 -4.12
N MET A 126 -8.63 12.32 -4.22
CA MET A 126 -7.43 11.51 -4.43
C MET A 126 -6.79 11.73 -5.80
N ARG A 127 -7.56 11.94 -6.87
CA ARG A 127 -7.01 12.29 -8.18
C ARG A 127 -6.25 13.61 -8.14
N GLU A 128 -6.81 14.63 -7.49
CA GLU A 128 -6.13 15.91 -7.28
C GLU A 128 -4.80 15.72 -6.54
N GLN A 129 -4.81 14.88 -5.51
CA GLN A 129 -3.63 14.53 -4.72
C GLN A 129 -2.57 13.75 -5.51
N ILE A 130 -2.95 12.75 -6.32
CA ILE A 130 -2.01 11.97 -7.15
C ILE A 130 -1.33 12.89 -8.18
N CYS A 131 -2.04 13.89 -8.70
CA CYS A 131 -1.47 14.88 -9.61
C CYS A 131 -0.38 15.76 -8.98
N GLN A 132 -0.28 15.81 -7.65
CA GLN A 132 0.79 16.52 -6.94
C GLN A 132 2.05 15.66 -6.73
N LEU A 133 2.02 14.37 -7.10
CA LEU A 133 3.18 13.50 -6.95
C LEU A 133 4.29 13.90 -7.93
N GLU A 134 5.52 13.98 -7.43
CA GLU A 134 6.72 14.20 -8.25
C GLU A 134 7.15 12.92 -9.00
N VAL A 135 6.24 12.36 -9.80
CA VAL A 135 6.46 11.16 -10.63
C VAL A 135 6.12 11.44 -12.09
N LYS A 136 6.48 10.54 -13.01
CA LYS A 136 6.20 10.76 -14.44
C LYS A 136 4.69 10.66 -14.71
N PRO A 137 4.15 11.37 -15.71
CA PRO A 137 2.72 11.30 -16.06
C PRO A 137 2.22 9.87 -16.34
N ALA A 138 3.04 9.04 -16.97
CA ALA A 138 2.68 7.64 -17.23
C ALA A 138 2.49 6.83 -15.93
N ASP A 139 3.24 7.18 -14.88
CA ASP A 139 3.16 6.53 -13.58
C ASP A 139 1.93 7.01 -12.78
N VAL A 140 1.58 8.29 -12.90
CA VAL A 140 0.31 8.84 -12.38
C VAL A 140 -0.89 8.06 -12.92
N VAL A 141 -0.91 7.77 -14.23
CA VAL A 141 -1.98 7.01 -14.86
C VAL A 141 -2.08 5.59 -14.29
N LYS A 142 -0.94 4.91 -14.07
CA LYS A 142 -0.92 3.57 -13.47
C LYS A 142 -1.46 3.58 -12.03
N ILE A 143 -1.09 4.60 -11.24
CA ILE A 143 -1.57 4.78 -9.87
C ILE A 143 -3.08 5.05 -9.86
N ASP A 144 -3.59 5.97 -10.70
CA ASP A 144 -5.03 6.25 -10.81
C ASP A 144 -5.83 5.01 -11.21
N GLN A 145 -5.35 4.26 -12.20
CA GLN A 145 -6.02 3.03 -12.64
C GLN A 145 -6.15 2.01 -11.51
N ALA A 146 -5.05 1.75 -10.79
CA ALA A 146 -5.04 0.76 -9.73
C ALA A 146 -5.94 1.17 -8.54
N LEU A 147 -6.05 2.46 -8.27
CA LEU A 147 -6.94 2.99 -7.23
C LEU A 147 -8.41 3.06 -7.69
N ASN A 148 -8.65 3.29 -8.97
CA ASN A 148 -9.99 3.29 -9.55
C ASN A 148 -10.67 1.93 -9.40
N GLU A 149 -9.94 0.82 -9.53
CA GLU A 149 -10.45 -0.53 -9.29
C GLU A 149 -11.09 -0.68 -7.89
N VAL A 150 -10.49 -0.06 -6.87
CA VAL A 150 -11.00 -0.06 -5.49
C VAL A 150 -12.30 0.73 -5.39
N PHE A 151 -12.34 1.91 -6.02
CA PHE A 151 -13.55 2.74 -6.01
C PHE A 151 -14.71 2.12 -6.78
N GLU A 152 -14.45 1.45 -7.91
CA GLU A 152 -15.50 0.73 -8.62
C GLU A 152 -16.08 -0.40 -7.76
N THR A 153 -15.21 -1.11 -7.04
CA THR A 153 -15.63 -2.15 -6.09
C THR A 153 -16.53 -1.59 -5.00
N ALA A 154 -16.14 -0.45 -4.40
CA ALA A 154 -16.93 0.23 -3.38
C ALA A 154 -18.26 0.80 -3.94
N ARG A 155 -18.24 1.40 -5.13
CA ARG A 155 -19.43 2.03 -5.76
C ARG A 155 -20.51 1.02 -6.11
N GLN A 156 -20.11 -0.19 -6.51
CA GLN A 156 -21.03 -1.28 -6.81
C GLN A 156 -21.67 -1.88 -5.55
N GLY A 157 -21.29 -1.42 -4.35
CA GLY A 157 -21.77 -1.96 -3.09
C GLY A 157 -21.32 -3.42 -2.87
N ASN A 158 -20.35 -3.90 -3.65
CA ASN A 158 -19.92 -5.28 -3.65
C ASN A 158 -18.69 -5.44 -2.75
N PHE A 159 -18.88 -5.20 -1.46
CA PHE A 159 -17.81 -5.25 -0.47
C PHE A 159 -17.21 -6.66 -0.33
N GLU A 160 -17.96 -7.71 -0.70
CA GLU A 160 -17.49 -9.10 -0.77
C GLU A 160 -16.34 -9.28 -1.78
N ARG A 161 -16.21 -8.39 -2.78
CA ARG A 161 -15.08 -8.41 -3.73
C ARG A 161 -13.77 -7.88 -3.16
N LEU A 162 -13.76 -7.26 -1.97
CA LEU A 162 -12.50 -6.77 -1.39
C LEU A 162 -11.53 -7.92 -1.09
N VAL A 163 -11.99 -9.03 -0.54
CA VAL A 163 -11.12 -10.17 -0.21
C VAL A 163 -10.48 -10.76 -1.48
N PRO A 164 -11.24 -11.09 -2.54
CA PRO A 164 -10.67 -11.47 -3.83
C PRO A 164 -9.69 -10.44 -4.40
N TYR A 165 -10.02 -9.14 -4.34
CA TYR A 165 -9.14 -8.07 -4.80
C TYR A 165 -7.80 -8.05 -4.04
N CYS A 166 -7.84 -8.11 -2.70
CA CYS A 166 -6.65 -8.17 -1.87
C CYS A 166 -5.82 -9.42 -2.18
N GLN A 167 -6.47 -10.58 -2.33
CA GLN A 167 -5.81 -11.83 -2.71
C GLN A 167 -5.10 -11.71 -4.08
N GLU A 168 -5.75 -11.10 -5.06
CA GLU A 168 -5.20 -10.86 -6.39
C GLU A 168 -3.96 -9.95 -6.31
N LYS A 169 -4.04 -8.80 -5.63
CA LYS A 169 -2.91 -7.87 -5.52
C LYS A 169 -1.75 -8.47 -4.72
N ILE A 170 -2.02 -9.28 -3.69
CA ILE A 170 -1.00 -10.04 -2.98
C ILE A 170 -0.28 -11.02 -3.93
N ASN A 171 -1.03 -11.71 -4.79
CA ASN A 171 -0.44 -12.64 -5.76
C ASN A 171 0.41 -11.91 -6.79
N GLN A 172 -0.09 -10.80 -7.35
CA GLN A 172 0.67 -9.96 -8.28
C GLN A 172 1.95 -9.42 -7.65
N LEU A 173 1.87 -8.96 -6.39
CA LEU A 173 3.04 -8.45 -5.66
C LEU A 173 4.06 -9.55 -5.38
N TYR A 174 3.59 -10.73 -4.94
CA TYR A 174 4.44 -11.88 -4.69
C TYR A 174 5.15 -12.33 -5.95
N GLU A 175 4.43 -12.45 -7.07
CA GLU A 175 4.98 -12.85 -8.36
C GLU A 175 6.02 -11.83 -8.84
N ALA A 176 5.68 -10.54 -8.85
CA ALA A 176 6.59 -9.48 -9.26
C ALA A 176 7.89 -9.49 -8.46
N ARG A 177 7.80 -9.70 -7.14
CA ARG A 177 8.95 -9.74 -6.24
C ARG A 177 9.73 -11.06 -6.34
N SER A 178 9.10 -12.17 -6.70
CA SER A 178 9.78 -13.46 -6.82
C SER A 178 10.59 -13.63 -8.12
N ARG A 179 10.40 -12.76 -9.11
CA ARG A 179 11.19 -12.75 -10.35
C ARG A 179 12.66 -12.41 -10.10
N GLU A 180 13.54 -12.81 -11.02
CA GLU A 180 14.97 -12.51 -10.98
C GLU A 180 15.25 -11.00 -11.01
N ASP A 181 14.50 -10.27 -11.84
CA ASP A 181 14.52 -8.81 -11.91
C ASP A 181 13.78 -8.13 -10.74
N ARG A 182 13.03 -8.90 -9.95
CA ARG A 182 12.21 -8.47 -8.81
C ARG A 182 11.18 -7.39 -9.19
N GLY A 183 10.78 -7.35 -10.47
CA GLY A 183 9.82 -6.39 -11.02
C GLY A 183 10.41 -5.02 -11.34
N LEU A 184 11.74 -4.88 -11.49
CA LEU A 184 12.44 -3.60 -11.69
C LEU A 184 12.56 -3.14 -13.16
N VAL A 185 11.90 -3.81 -14.12
CA VAL A 185 12.06 -3.53 -15.56
C VAL A 185 11.54 -2.14 -15.98
N GLU A 186 10.55 -1.62 -15.25
CA GLU A 186 9.89 -0.35 -15.58
C GLU A 186 10.40 0.83 -14.73
N ASN A 187 10.13 2.06 -15.19
CA ASN A 187 10.54 3.29 -14.52
C ASN A 187 10.00 3.40 -13.08
N ILE A 188 8.69 3.22 -12.89
CA ILE A 188 8.16 2.77 -11.60
C ILE A 188 7.95 1.26 -11.72
N PRO A 189 8.70 0.47 -10.92
CA PRO A 189 8.50 -0.97 -10.83
C PRO A 189 7.03 -1.31 -10.60
N TRP A 190 6.48 -2.25 -11.38
CA TRP A 190 5.08 -2.69 -11.27
C TRP A 190 4.68 -3.05 -9.83
N TRP A 191 5.61 -3.63 -9.06
CA TRP A 191 5.39 -3.98 -7.66
C TRP A 191 4.99 -2.78 -6.80
N LYS A 192 5.49 -1.56 -7.10
CA LYS A 192 5.13 -0.33 -6.38
C LYS A 192 3.69 0.08 -6.66
N VAL A 193 3.24 -0.05 -7.90
CA VAL A 193 1.84 0.21 -8.28
C VAL A 193 0.90 -0.74 -7.55
N VAL A 194 1.24 -2.03 -7.53
CA VAL A 194 0.45 -3.04 -6.80
C VAL A 194 0.47 -2.79 -5.29
N ALA A 195 1.62 -2.41 -4.73
CA ALA A 195 1.75 -2.09 -3.30
C ALA A 195 0.90 -0.86 -2.90
N ILE A 196 0.91 0.20 -3.73
CA ILE A 196 0.03 1.36 -3.56
C ILE A 196 -1.43 0.91 -3.59
N ALA A 197 -1.83 0.16 -4.61
CA ALA A 197 -3.20 -0.31 -4.78
C ALA A 197 -3.68 -1.18 -3.61
N LEU A 198 -2.81 -2.00 -3.04
CA LEU A 198 -3.10 -2.87 -1.92
C LEU A 198 -3.19 -2.09 -0.60
N VAL A 199 -2.18 -1.29 -0.25
CA VAL A 199 -2.10 -0.58 1.03
C VAL A 199 -3.12 0.56 1.06
N ILE A 200 -3.11 1.41 0.05
CA ILE A 200 -3.99 2.58 0.00
C ILE A 200 -5.42 2.16 -0.31
N GLY A 201 -5.62 1.27 -1.28
CA GLY A 201 -6.95 0.78 -1.62
C GLY A 201 -7.67 0.13 -0.44
N PHE A 202 -6.94 -0.70 0.32
CA PHE A 202 -7.49 -1.30 1.53
C PHE A 202 -7.84 -0.26 2.60
N ALA A 203 -6.96 0.71 2.87
CA ALA A 203 -7.24 1.77 3.84
C ALA A 203 -8.48 2.59 3.45
N PHE A 204 -8.60 2.95 2.17
CA PHE A 204 -9.76 3.69 1.66
C PHE A 204 -11.07 2.98 1.86
N PHE A 205 -11.11 1.68 1.58
CA PHE A 205 -12.30 0.86 1.82
C PHE A 205 -12.80 1.02 3.26
N TRP A 206 -11.90 0.91 4.24
CA TRP A 206 -12.26 1.03 5.65
C TRP A 206 -12.72 2.42 6.04
N ILE A 207 -12.19 3.46 5.39
CA ILE A 207 -12.62 4.83 5.62
C ILE A 207 -14.01 5.07 5.04
N ILE A 208 -14.31 4.54 3.86
CA ILE A 208 -15.66 4.58 3.27
C ILE A 208 -16.65 3.94 4.27
N VAL A 209 -16.34 2.74 4.76
CA VAL A 209 -17.14 2.05 5.78
C VAL A 209 -17.32 2.91 7.03
N ARG A 210 -16.25 3.55 7.53
CA ARG A 210 -16.32 4.45 8.68
C ARG A 210 -17.23 5.65 8.45
N CYS A 211 -17.11 6.28 7.29
CA CYS A 211 -17.90 7.45 6.93
C CYS A 211 -19.39 7.11 6.85
N ILE A 212 -19.74 5.92 6.34
CA ILE A 212 -21.12 5.42 6.36
C ILE A 212 -21.63 5.26 7.80
N ARG A 213 -20.84 4.59 8.67
CA ARG A 213 -21.30 4.28 10.04
C ARG A 213 -21.29 5.50 10.98
N LYS A 214 -20.44 6.51 10.70
CA LYS A 214 -20.25 7.70 11.54
C LYS A 214 -20.15 8.98 10.68
N PRO A 215 -21.26 9.44 10.06
CA PRO A 215 -21.23 10.56 9.10
C PRO A 215 -20.62 11.84 9.68
N ASN A 216 -20.97 12.16 10.93
CA ASN A 216 -20.51 13.38 11.63
C ASN A 216 -19.01 13.38 11.99
N LYS A 217 -18.27 12.29 11.75
CA LYS A 217 -16.82 12.18 12.01
C LYS A 217 -15.99 12.00 10.72
N CYS A 218 -16.61 12.10 9.55
CA CYS A 218 -15.97 11.79 8.27
C CYS A 218 -15.00 12.88 7.80
N TRP A 219 -15.37 14.17 7.87
CA TRP A 219 -14.63 15.28 7.23
C TRP A 219 -13.15 15.40 7.63
N ASN A 220 -12.83 15.33 8.93
CA ASN A 220 -11.44 15.39 9.39
C ASN A 220 -10.64 14.12 9.02
N THR A 221 -11.34 13.01 8.80
CA THR A 221 -10.74 11.72 8.44
C THR A 221 -10.38 11.68 6.95
N THR A 222 -11.21 12.23 6.07
CA THR A 222 -10.96 12.29 4.62
C THR A 222 -9.72 13.11 4.25
N VAL A 223 -9.59 14.32 4.80
CA VAL A 223 -8.43 15.20 4.53
C VAL A 223 -7.13 14.58 5.05
N SER A 224 -7.14 14.03 6.26
CA SER A 224 -5.96 13.34 6.82
C SER A 224 -5.56 12.11 6.00
N THR A 225 -6.54 11.41 5.43
CA THR A 225 -6.30 10.23 4.59
C THR A 225 -5.72 10.64 3.24
N ALA A 226 -6.30 11.64 2.58
CA ALA A 226 -5.81 12.13 1.29
C ALA A 226 -4.33 12.55 1.39
N ASN A 227 -3.95 13.24 2.47
CA ASN A 227 -2.55 13.58 2.73
C ASN A 227 -1.67 12.35 3.01
N GLY A 228 -2.19 11.37 3.77
CA GLY A 228 -1.49 10.10 4.03
C GLY A 228 -1.22 9.31 2.76
N VAL A 229 -2.15 9.34 1.80
CA VAL A 229 -2.06 8.66 0.50
C VAL A 229 -1.00 9.27 -0.39
N VAL A 230 -0.92 10.60 -0.46
CA VAL A 230 0.19 11.29 -1.15
C VAL A 230 1.50 10.87 -0.55
N LYS A 231 1.63 11.00 0.78
CA LYS A 231 2.87 10.71 1.50
C LYS A 231 3.30 9.25 1.31
N ILE A 232 2.38 8.30 1.39
CA ILE A 232 2.65 6.87 1.18
C ILE A 232 3.05 6.58 -0.27
N SER A 233 2.33 7.12 -1.25
CA SER A 233 2.62 6.92 -2.68
C SER A 233 3.97 7.53 -3.05
N GLU A 234 4.27 8.71 -2.52
CA GLU A 234 5.54 9.39 -2.69
C GLU A 234 6.69 8.60 -2.05
N LEU A 235 6.51 8.10 -0.82
CA LEU A 235 7.54 7.32 -0.12
C LEU A 235 7.80 5.97 -0.79
N ILE A 236 6.76 5.28 -1.27
CA ILE A 236 6.92 4.06 -2.07
C ILE A 236 7.71 4.38 -3.35
N SER A 237 7.37 5.49 -4.02
CA SER A 237 8.05 5.92 -5.24
C SER A 237 9.53 6.24 -4.98
N LYS A 238 9.85 6.82 -3.81
CA LYS A 238 11.21 7.18 -3.34
C LYS A 238 12.10 6.00 -2.90
N PHE A 239 11.60 4.77 -2.88
CA PHE A 239 12.44 3.57 -2.73
C PHE A 239 13.27 3.32 -4.01
N CYS A 240 14.14 4.26 -4.39
CA CYS A 240 14.95 4.24 -5.61
C CYS A 240 16.34 4.89 -5.42
#